data_AF-A0A8J4Y7R8-F1
#
_entry.id   AF-A0A8J4Y7R8-F1
#
_cell.length_a   1.000
_cell.length_b   1.000
_cell.length_c   1.000
_cell.angle_alpha   90.00
_cell.angle_beta   90.00
_cell.angle_gamma   90.00
#
_symmetry.space_group_name_H-M   'P 1'
#
loop_
_entity.id
_entity.type
_entity.pdbx_description
1 polymer ?
#
loop_
_entity_poly.entity_id
_entity_poly.type
_entity_poly.pdbx_seq_one_letter_code
_entity_poly.pdbx_strand_id
1 'polypeptide(L)'
;MPHPTTGGLPEPAGGAAVVREAPVALGPTAESFPLCLGCHAPITEEAFLRCPRCSWPLCSQQCADAPRHHAECAVLASDTKGVAVPIGCAKTPRYDVILVLRCLLLQQTDPAAWEKVRLMESHAERRRQENEPHTEAAVTYFTKVLDAGWDEDTVRHVHGAIITNGINTCGAHREALRGLYTTLYLMNHSCRPNVTVRSDADGTVYAHAAVPIKKGEPLLFSYLPPSDPLWRRQRDLSSLYYFRCICERCTDHTELGSYFSSPRCPNCSGGFLEPYEGAGRPWSCPECGHEQSEEEVEREAEEYVQRVPSEDTSVEAAMDMLNCAANTFHPHHYVWLTTAQKVLHHLQDATPRTLSLRRDLWQRIIGLYQRLEPGATRRKGVSLLKAALVEKEAAQLQMAAAAADITAPTQAFEEGLNRTVTLLDGAIKILELEPPASTELRWLQAAREVRRQVVDLAAATGGAGAGQ
;
A
#
# COMPACT_ATOMS: atom_id res chain seq x y z
N MET A 1 -24.63 -19.41 16.56
CA MET A 1 -23.57 -19.13 15.58
C MET A 1 -22.47 -20.14 15.81
N PRO A 2 -22.22 -21.10 14.90
CA PRO A 2 -21.18 -22.09 15.11
C PRO A 2 -19.81 -21.42 15.06
N HIS A 3 -18.95 -21.76 16.02
CA HIS A 3 -17.56 -21.31 16.08
C HIS A 3 -16.87 -21.57 14.73
N PRO A 4 -16.14 -20.60 14.17
CA PRO A 4 -15.29 -20.87 13.02
C PRO A 4 -14.17 -21.80 13.50
N THR A 5 -14.26 -23.06 13.08
CA THR A 5 -13.19 -24.05 13.18
C THR A 5 -11.92 -23.43 12.59
N THR A 6 -10.83 -23.48 13.36
CA THR A 6 -9.47 -23.14 12.98
C THR A 6 -9.01 -24.08 11.86
N GLY A 7 -9.48 -23.84 10.64
CA GLY A 7 -8.94 -24.45 9.44
C GLY A 7 -7.49 -24.01 9.30
N GLY A 8 -6.57 -24.98 9.31
CA GLY A 8 -5.15 -24.76 9.11
C GLY A 8 -4.92 -23.84 7.91
N LEU A 9 -4.10 -22.82 8.13
CA LEU A 9 -3.71 -21.86 7.10
C LEU A 9 -3.12 -22.64 5.91
N PRO A 10 -3.60 -22.42 4.66
CA PRO A 10 -2.89 -22.94 3.49
C PRO A 10 -1.46 -22.41 3.52
N GLU A 11 -0.49 -23.32 3.37
CA GLU A 11 0.92 -22.96 3.36
C GLU A 11 1.18 -21.91 2.27
N PRO A 12 1.82 -20.78 2.59
CA PRO A 12 2.31 -19.90 1.54
C PRO A 12 3.41 -20.67 0.79
N ALA A 13 3.29 -20.71 -0.54
CA ALA A 13 4.35 -21.17 -1.44
C ALA A 13 5.52 -20.17 -1.33
N GLY A 14 6.32 -20.30 -0.28
CA GLY A 14 7.58 -19.58 -0.10
C GLY A 14 8.57 -20.07 -1.15
N GLY A 15 8.51 -19.47 -2.33
CA GLY A 15 9.37 -19.76 -3.48
C GLY A 15 10.08 -18.50 -3.99
N ALA A 16 11.06 -18.72 -4.87
CA ALA A 16 11.75 -17.66 -5.60
C ALA A 16 10.77 -16.70 -6.28
N ALA A 17 11.18 -15.45 -6.47
CA ALA A 17 10.38 -14.47 -7.18
C ALA A 17 10.01 -14.99 -8.58
N VAL A 18 8.72 -14.90 -8.94
CA VAL A 18 8.25 -15.27 -10.29
C VAL A 18 8.73 -14.27 -11.33
N VAL A 19 8.93 -13.01 -10.92
CA VAL A 19 9.59 -11.98 -11.73
C VAL A 19 10.53 -11.19 -10.82
N ARG A 20 11.75 -10.97 -11.29
CA ARG A 20 12.73 -10.06 -10.70
C ARG A 20 13.30 -9.20 -11.82
N GLU A 21 13.12 -7.89 -11.75
CA GLU A 21 13.66 -6.97 -12.76
C GLU A 21 13.98 -5.59 -12.20
N ALA A 22 15.02 -4.97 -12.74
CA ALA A 22 15.39 -3.59 -12.46
C ALA A 22 14.53 -2.63 -13.29
N PRO A 23 14.30 -1.39 -12.84
CA PRO A 23 13.55 -0.41 -13.61
C PRO A 23 14.33 0.02 -14.86
N VAL A 24 13.61 0.20 -15.97
CA VAL A 24 14.09 0.84 -17.19
C VAL A 24 14.42 2.31 -16.94
N ALA A 25 13.55 2.98 -16.19
CA ALA A 25 13.75 4.32 -15.69
C ALA A 25 13.13 4.39 -14.29
N LEU A 26 13.80 5.08 -13.38
CA LEU A 26 13.35 5.31 -12.01
C LEU A 26 13.46 6.80 -11.71
N GLY A 27 12.45 7.36 -11.05
CA GLY A 27 12.48 8.75 -10.63
C GLY A 27 11.47 9.07 -9.55
N PRO A 28 11.45 10.31 -9.07
CA PRO A 28 10.50 10.73 -8.04
C PRO A 28 9.05 10.62 -8.53
N THR A 29 8.11 10.45 -7.61
CA THR A 29 6.69 10.61 -7.92
C THR A 29 6.37 12.06 -8.29
N ALA A 30 5.29 12.28 -9.04
CA ALA A 30 4.89 13.61 -9.53
C ALA A 30 4.87 14.66 -8.40
N GLU A 31 4.23 14.31 -7.28
CA GLU A 31 4.28 15.11 -6.07
C GLU A 31 5.32 14.52 -5.10
N SER A 32 6.39 15.24 -4.82
CA SER A 32 7.44 14.80 -3.91
C SER A 32 8.04 15.97 -3.13
N PHE A 33 8.67 15.69 -1.99
CA PHE A 33 9.69 16.60 -1.47
C PHE A 33 10.85 16.69 -2.48
N PRO A 34 11.63 17.77 -2.50
CA PRO A 34 12.76 17.83 -3.41
C PRO A 34 13.77 16.73 -3.10
N LEU A 35 14.19 16.02 -4.14
CA LEU A 35 15.12 14.90 -4.08
C LEU A 35 16.35 15.20 -4.95
N CYS A 36 17.52 14.79 -4.50
CA CYS A 36 18.73 14.88 -5.31
C CYS A 36 18.56 14.12 -6.63
N LEU A 37 18.80 14.75 -7.77
CA LEU A 37 18.69 14.07 -9.07
C LEU A 37 19.73 12.96 -9.28
N GLY A 38 20.87 13.03 -8.59
CA GLY A 38 21.92 12.00 -8.63
C GLY A 38 21.55 10.73 -7.88
N CYS A 39 21.17 10.85 -6.60
CA CYS A 39 21.01 9.72 -5.67
C CYS A 39 19.62 9.56 -5.03
N HIS A 40 18.66 10.43 -5.36
CA HIS A 40 17.31 10.49 -4.77
C HIS A 40 17.23 10.82 -3.27
N ALA A 41 18.36 11.09 -2.61
CA ALA A 41 18.37 11.54 -1.23
C ALA A 41 17.51 12.81 -1.05
N PRO A 42 16.68 12.89 0.00
CA PRO A 42 15.88 14.07 0.31
C PRO A 42 16.73 15.32 0.50
N ILE A 43 16.24 16.44 -0.02
CA ILE A 43 16.84 17.76 0.15
C ILE A 43 16.08 18.49 1.24
N THR A 44 16.61 18.43 2.46
CA THR A 44 15.93 18.89 3.68
C THR A 44 16.34 20.29 4.12
N GLU A 45 17.47 20.80 3.64
CA GLU A 45 18.01 22.11 4.02
C GLU A 45 17.89 23.09 2.85
N GLU A 46 17.46 24.32 3.09
CA GLU A 46 17.28 25.33 2.04
C GLU A 46 18.61 25.74 1.37
N ALA A 47 19.73 25.59 2.08
CA ALA A 47 21.07 25.86 1.58
C ALA A 47 21.66 24.69 0.77
N PHE A 48 20.83 23.98 0.00
CA PHE A 48 21.27 22.86 -0.83
C PHE A 48 22.04 23.33 -2.07
N LEU A 49 22.93 22.47 -2.58
CA LEU A 49 23.68 22.75 -3.80
C LEU A 49 22.71 22.80 -4.99
N ARG A 50 22.69 23.92 -5.70
CA ARG A 50 22.05 24.01 -7.02
C ARG A 50 23.08 23.76 -8.10
N CYS A 51 22.76 22.92 -9.06
CA CYS A 51 23.62 22.71 -10.22
C CYS A 51 23.86 24.08 -10.91
N PRO A 52 25.11 24.52 -11.12
CA PRO A 52 25.39 25.83 -11.69
C PRO A 52 24.92 25.98 -13.15
N ARG A 53 24.61 24.86 -13.84
CA ARG A 53 24.14 24.86 -15.23
C ARG A 53 22.61 24.86 -15.34
N CYS A 54 21.94 23.92 -14.68
CA CYS A 54 20.49 23.74 -14.81
C CYS A 54 19.69 24.20 -13.57
N SER A 55 20.36 24.69 -12.52
CA SER A 55 19.75 25.18 -11.27
C SER A 55 18.99 24.15 -10.41
N TRP A 56 18.92 22.88 -10.85
CA TRP A 56 18.24 21.82 -10.11
C TRP A 56 18.97 21.46 -8.80
N PRO A 57 18.21 21.11 -7.74
CA PRO A 57 18.73 20.68 -6.44
C PRO A 57 19.56 19.40 -6.51
N LEU A 58 20.70 19.41 -5.82
CA LEU A 58 21.60 18.28 -5.63
C LEU A 58 22.14 18.29 -4.19
N CYS A 59 22.47 17.12 -3.64
CA CYS A 59 23.02 17.03 -2.29
C CYS A 59 24.54 17.24 -2.22
N SER A 60 25.26 17.10 -3.35
CA SER A 60 26.72 17.23 -3.38
C SER A 60 27.24 17.45 -4.81
N GLN A 61 28.50 17.92 -4.91
CA GLN A 61 29.21 18.05 -6.19
C GLN A 61 29.37 16.68 -6.87
N GLN A 62 29.60 15.61 -6.11
CA GLN A 62 29.63 14.25 -6.66
C GLN A 62 28.32 13.86 -7.37
N CYS A 63 27.17 14.28 -6.84
CA CYS A 63 25.89 14.08 -7.51
C CYS A 63 25.69 15.00 -8.72
N ALA A 64 26.31 16.18 -8.72
CA ALA A 64 26.34 17.07 -9.89
C ALA A 64 27.14 16.46 -11.05
N ASP A 65 28.20 15.73 -10.73
CA ASP A 65 29.07 15.09 -11.73
C ASP A 65 28.64 13.65 -12.05
N ALA A 66 27.56 13.15 -11.42
CA ALA A 66 27.09 11.79 -11.63
C ALA A 66 26.54 11.60 -13.07
N PRO A 67 26.83 10.46 -13.74
CA PRO A 67 26.40 10.24 -15.13
C PRO A 67 24.91 10.42 -15.38
N ARG A 68 24.07 10.00 -14.43
CA ARG A 68 22.60 10.17 -14.47
C ARG A 68 22.23 11.65 -14.57
N HIS A 69 22.78 12.49 -13.69
CA HIS A 69 22.49 13.92 -13.73
C HIS A 69 23.11 14.58 -14.96
N HIS A 70 24.32 14.18 -15.38
CA HIS A 70 25.00 14.82 -16.51
C HIS A 70 24.15 14.79 -17.80
N ALA A 71 23.49 13.66 -18.11
CA ALA A 71 22.59 13.55 -19.25
C ALA A 71 21.33 14.44 -19.10
N GLU A 72 20.73 14.47 -17.90
CA GLU A 72 19.57 15.32 -17.60
C GLU A 72 19.93 16.81 -17.63
N CYS A 73 21.07 17.19 -17.07
CA CYS A 73 21.55 18.56 -16.91
C CYS A 73 21.67 19.27 -18.26
N ALA A 74 22.17 18.57 -19.28
CA ALA A 74 22.31 19.11 -20.63
C ALA A 74 20.96 19.58 -21.20
N VAL A 75 19.88 18.87 -20.92
CA VAL A 75 18.52 19.20 -21.36
C VAL A 75 17.89 20.23 -20.43
N LEU A 76 17.96 20.02 -19.12
CA LEU A 76 17.34 20.88 -18.11
C LEU A 76 17.95 22.30 -18.09
N ALA A 77 19.18 22.48 -18.57
CA ALA A 77 19.80 23.80 -18.72
C ALA A 77 19.07 24.71 -19.73
N SER A 78 18.23 24.15 -20.61
CA SER A 78 17.38 24.95 -21.51
C SER A 78 16.24 25.67 -20.78
N ASP A 79 15.88 25.26 -19.55
CA ASP A 79 14.89 25.95 -18.71
C ASP A 79 15.48 27.22 -18.07
N THR A 80 15.80 28.20 -18.92
CA THR A 80 16.43 29.48 -18.52
C THR A 80 15.57 30.33 -17.58
N LYS A 81 14.26 30.07 -17.53
CA LYS A 81 13.31 30.76 -16.65
C LYS A 81 13.07 30.01 -15.33
N GLY A 82 13.60 28.80 -15.17
CA GLY A 82 13.40 27.97 -13.98
C GLY A 82 11.94 27.57 -13.77
N VAL A 83 11.20 27.30 -14.85
CA VAL A 83 9.77 26.94 -14.83
C VAL A 83 9.54 25.70 -13.95
N ALA A 84 10.33 24.64 -14.15
CA ALA A 84 10.20 23.40 -13.39
C ALA A 84 11.19 23.29 -12.22
N VAL A 85 12.10 24.23 -12.02
CA VAL A 85 13.13 24.12 -10.96
C VAL A 85 12.51 24.28 -9.57
N PRO A 86 12.65 23.33 -8.62
CA PRO A 86 12.13 23.50 -7.25
C PRO A 86 12.69 24.73 -6.53
N ILE A 87 11.81 25.50 -5.86
CA ILE A 87 12.17 26.78 -5.22
C ILE A 87 12.62 26.59 -3.76
N GLY A 88 11.96 25.71 -3.00
CA GLY A 88 12.28 25.44 -1.60
C GLY A 88 12.20 23.95 -1.28
N CYS A 89 12.22 23.60 0.01
CA CYS A 89 12.23 22.22 0.51
C CYS A 89 10.83 21.61 0.74
N ALA A 90 9.77 22.36 0.49
CA ALA A 90 8.39 21.86 0.63
C ALA A 90 8.03 20.90 -0.52
N LYS A 91 6.99 20.07 -0.28
CA LYS A 91 6.43 19.17 -1.28
C LYS A 91 6.02 19.97 -2.53
N THR A 92 6.36 19.47 -3.71
CA THR A 92 6.18 20.17 -4.99
C THR A 92 5.77 19.20 -6.10
N PRO A 93 4.92 19.63 -7.06
CA PRO A 93 4.58 18.82 -8.23
C PRO A 93 5.67 18.84 -9.31
N ARG A 94 6.69 19.69 -9.16
CA ARG A 94 7.69 19.98 -10.20
C ARG A 94 8.58 18.80 -10.61
N TYR A 95 8.56 17.70 -9.86
CA TYR A 95 9.37 16.52 -10.19
C TYR A 95 8.69 15.56 -11.18
N ASP A 96 7.42 15.80 -11.51
CA ASP A 96 6.67 15.08 -12.54
C ASP A 96 7.40 14.98 -13.89
N VAL A 97 8.17 16.01 -14.27
CA VAL A 97 8.96 16.03 -15.51
C VAL A 97 10.20 15.13 -15.47
N ILE A 98 10.73 14.77 -14.29
CA ILE A 98 12.04 14.10 -14.21
C ILE A 98 11.97 12.67 -14.73
N LEU A 99 10.93 11.91 -14.37
CA LEU A 99 10.78 10.55 -14.89
C LEU A 99 10.47 10.54 -16.40
N VAL A 100 9.72 11.54 -16.89
CA VAL A 100 9.47 11.74 -18.33
C VAL A 100 10.80 11.97 -19.06
N LEU A 101 11.63 12.89 -18.57
CA LEU A 101 12.95 13.18 -19.15
C LEU A 101 13.83 11.93 -19.18
N ARG A 102 13.89 11.17 -18.08
CA ARG A 102 14.66 9.92 -18.02
C ARG A 102 14.21 8.91 -19.07
N CYS A 103 12.92 8.78 -19.30
CA CYS A 103 12.38 7.89 -20.32
C CYS A 103 12.70 8.38 -21.74
N LEU A 104 12.60 9.69 -22.00
CA LEU A 104 12.93 10.28 -23.30
C LEU A 104 14.41 10.12 -23.65
N LEU A 105 15.30 10.27 -22.66
CA LEU A 105 16.75 10.10 -22.84
C LEU A 105 17.16 8.68 -23.24
N LEU A 106 16.33 7.66 -22.97
CA LEU A 106 16.59 6.27 -23.39
C LEU A 106 16.75 6.14 -24.90
N GLN A 107 16.15 7.02 -25.71
CA GLN A 107 16.35 7.03 -27.17
C GLN A 107 17.83 7.09 -27.56
N GLN A 108 18.65 7.73 -26.74
CA GLN A 108 20.09 7.90 -26.96
C GLN A 108 20.91 6.97 -26.07
N THR A 109 20.51 6.77 -24.81
CA THR A 109 21.33 6.06 -23.82
C THR A 109 21.09 4.55 -23.80
N ASP A 110 19.88 4.10 -24.12
CA ASP A 110 19.52 2.68 -24.19
C ASP A 110 18.33 2.46 -25.16
N PRO A 111 18.59 2.40 -26.48
CA PRO A 111 17.55 2.24 -27.49
C PRO A 111 16.71 0.95 -27.31
N ALA A 112 17.27 -0.10 -26.72
CA ALA A 112 16.54 -1.34 -26.47
C ALA A 112 15.50 -1.15 -25.36
N ALA A 113 15.85 -0.44 -24.29
CA ALA A 113 14.91 -0.08 -23.24
C ALA A 113 13.87 0.95 -23.71
N TRP A 114 14.27 1.89 -24.58
CA TRP A 114 13.33 2.81 -25.23
C TRP A 114 12.23 2.08 -26.01
N GLU A 115 12.58 1.06 -26.80
CA GLU A 115 11.58 0.28 -27.53
C GLU A 115 10.56 -0.40 -26.60
N LYS A 116 10.96 -0.76 -25.38
CA LYS A 116 10.00 -1.27 -24.38
C LYS A 116 9.03 -0.18 -23.93
N VAL A 117 9.51 1.01 -23.59
CA VAL A 117 8.65 2.14 -23.21
C VAL A 117 7.71 2.54 -24.36
N ARG A 118 8.19 2.50 -25.61
CA ARG A 118 7.38 2.78 -26.80
C ARG A 118 6.23 1.79 -27.00
N LEU A 119 6.39 0.54 -26.56
CA LEU A 119 5.37 -0.51 -26.67
C LEU A 119 4.38 -0.55 -25.50
N MET A 120 4.63 0.19 -24.41
CA MET A 120 3.72 0.26 -23.28
C MET A 120 2.42 0.95 -23.68
N GLU A 121 1.29 0.47 -23.17
CA GLU A 121 0.00 1.16 -23.32
C GLU A 121 0.07 2.51 -22.59
N SER A 122 -0.17 3.59 -23.32
CA SER A 122 -0.09 4.96 -22.78
C SER A 122 -1.46 5.63 -22.69
N HIS A 123 -2.45 5.09 -23.39
CA HIS A 123 -3.74 5.72 -23.63
C HIS A 123 -3.61 7.15 -24.18
N ALA A 124 -2.52 7.45 -24.89
CA ALA A 124 -2.17 8.80 -25.33
C ALA A 124 -3.28 9.48 -26.14
N GLU A 125 -3.97 8.74 -27.00
CA GLU A 125 -5.07 9.29 -27.79
C GLU A 125 -6.30 9.66 -26.93
N ARG A 126 -6.65 8.83 -25.93
CA ARG A 126 -7.74 9.18 -25.01
C ARG A 126 -7.38 10.40 -24.16
N ARG A 127 -6.16 10.44 -23.62
CA ARG A 127 -5.65 11.58 -22.85
C ARG A 127 -5.62 12.87 -23.66
N ARG A 128 -5.30 12.79 -24.96
CA ARG A 128 -5.38 13.91 -25.91
C ARG A 128 -6.81 14.41 -26.05
N GLN A 129 -7.77 13.50 -26.28
CA GLN A 129 -9.19 13.84 -26.45
C GLN A 129 -9.79 14.47 -25.19
N GLU A 130 -9.38 14.01 -24.02
CA GLU A 130 -9.79 14.54 -22.71
C GLU A 130 -9.05 15.82 -22.32
N ASN A 131 -8.03 16.23 -23.08
CA ASN A 131 -7.14 17.35 -22.77
C ASN A 131 -6.59 17.24 -21.33
N GLU A 132 -6.05 16.06 -21.00
CA GLU A 132 -5.60 15.73 -19.65
C GLU A 132 -4.52 16.74 -19.18
N PRO A 133 -4.79 17.56 -18.14
CA PRO A 133 -3.98 18.73 -17.83
C PRO A 133 -2.51 18.44 -17.52
N HIS A 134 -2.21 17.35 -16.83
CA HIS A 134 -0.83 17.01 -16.45
C HIS A 134 -0.02 16.59 -17.67
N THR A 135 -0.63 15.82 -18.57
CA THR A 135 -0.03 15.42 -19.84
C THR A 135 0.27 16.62 -20.73
N GLU A 136 -0.68 17.54 -20.88
CA GLU A 136 -0.48 18.72 -21.74
C GLU A 136 0.51 19.74 -21.14
N ALA A 137 0.60 19.80 -19.80
CA ALA A 137 1.65 20.54 -19.12
C ALA A 137 3.04 19.95 -19.40
N ALA A 138 3.19 18.62 -19.33
CA ALA A 138 4.43 17.94 -19.67
C ALA A 138 4.80 18.15 -21.15
N VAL A 139 3.85 17.99 -22.08
CA VAL A 139 4.04 18.26 -23.51
C VAL A 139 4.55 19.69 -23.71
N THR A 140 3.88 20.69 -23.15
CA THR A 140 4.29 22.10 -23.24
C THR A 140 5.69 22.33 -22.67
N TYR A 141 6.03 21.70 -21.54
CA TYR A 141 7.35 21.84 -20.94
C TYR A 141 8.45 21.31 -21.87
N PHE A 142 8.30 20.09 -22.40
CA PHE A 142 9.34 19.48 -23.23
C PHE A 142 9.44 20.08 -24.64
N THR A 143 8.33 20.51 -25.25
CA THR A 143 8.32 20.99 -26.64
C THR A 143 8.42 22.51 -26.78
N LYS A 144 8.05 23.29 -25.74
CA LYS A 144 8.04 24.76 -25.81
C LYS A 144 8.97 25.43 -24.81
N VAL A 145 9.12 24.88 -23.60
CA VAL A 145 10.02 25.46 -22.59
C VAL A 145 11.45 24.99 -22.82
N LEU A 146 11.65 23.68 -22.96
CA LEU A 146 12.97 23.10 -23.21
C LEU A 146 13.37 23.12 -24.68
N ASP A 147 12.38 23.00 -25.59
CA ASP A 147 12.57 22.91 -27.05
C ASP A 147 13.67 21.90 -27.44
N ALA A 148 13.65 20.73 -26.79
CA ALA A 148 14.74 19.76 -26.83
C ALA A 148 14.67 18.78 -28.02
N GLY A 149 13.81 19.05 -29.01
CA GLY A 149 13.71 18.29 -30.26
C GLY A 149 12.80 17.05 -30.23
N TRP A 150 12.07 16.80 -29.15
CA TRP A 150 11.01 15.78 -29.11
C TRP A 150 9.69 16.36 -29.63
N ASP A 151 8.95 15.56 -30.40
CA ASP A 151 7.60 15.92 -30.83
C ASP A 151 6.57 15.69 -29.69
N GLU A 152 5.41 16.35 -29.82
CA GLU A 152 4.35 16.30 -28.80
C GLU A 152 3.80 14.88 -28.57
N ASP A 153 3.78 14.03 -29.60
CA ASP A 153 3.20 12.70 -29.53
C ASP A 153 4.10 11.73 -28.77
N THR A 154 5.42 11.84 -29.00
CA THR A 154 6.43 11.13 -28.23
C THR A 154 6.35 11.48 -26.75
N VAL A 155 6.27 12.78 -26.40
CA VAL A 155 6.16 13.21 -24.99
C VAL A 155 4.86 12.73 -24.37
N ARG A 156 3.74 12.87 -25.09
CA ARG A 156 2.41 12.43 -24.64
C ARG A 156 2.38 10.92 -24.38
N HIS A 157 2.96 10.13 -25.28
CA HIS A 157 3.09 8.68 -25.13
C HIS A 157 3.89 8.32 -23.87
N VAL A 158 5.07 8.92 -23.68
CA VAL A 158 5.91 8.64 -22.52
C VAL A 158 5.21 9.00 -21.21
N HIS A 159 4.58 10.18 -21.13
CA HIS A 159 3.84 10.58 -19.93
C HIS A 159 2.67 9.62 -19.65
N GLY A 160 1.88 9.28 -20.68
CA GLY A 160 0.79 8.33 -20.56
C GLY A 160 1.26 6.92 -20.15
N ALA A 161 2.41 6.48 -20.65
CA ALA A 161 3.02 5.20 -20.28
C ALA A 161 3.45 5.19 -18.80
N ILE A 162 3.99 6.29 -18.28
CA ILE A 162 4.35 6.44 -16.84
C ILE A 162 3.11 6.39 -15.94
N ILE A 163 2.00 7.02 -16.35
CA ILE A 163 0.76 6.98 -15.58
C ILE A 163 0.19 5.55 -15.56
N THR A 164 0.15 4.90 -16.72
CA THR A 164 -0.54 3.62 -16.92
C THR A 164 0.26 2.41 -16.44
N ASN A 165 1.60 2.47 -16.49
CA ASN A 165 2.47 1.30 -16.24
C ASN A 165 3.47 1.51 -15.09
N GLY A 166 3.53 2.73 -14.53
CA GLY A 166 4.47 3.07 -13.48
C GLY A 166 4.18 2.37 -12.16
N ILE A 167 5.19 1.71 -11.60
CA ILE A 167 5.10 1.08 -10.28
C ILE A 167 5.75 2.00 -9.26
N ASN A 168 4.99 2.35 -8.22
CA ASN A 168 5.52 3.10 -7.09
C ASN A 168 6.45 2.21 -6.26
N THR A 169 7.64 2.73 -5.97
CA THR A 169 8.66 2.09 -5.13
C THR A 169 9.10 3.04 -4.03
N CYS A 170 9.92 2.53 -3.12
CA CYS A 170 10.40 3.28 -1.97
C CYS A 170 11.92 3.22 -1.95
N GLY A 171 12.58 4.38 -2.02
CA GLY A 171 14.03 4.46 -2.05
C GLY A 171 14.67 4.29 -0.67
N ALA A 172 15.99 4.42 -0.60
CA ALA A 172 16.81 4.13 0.58
C ALA A 172 16.45 5.02 1.80
N HIS A 173 15.98 6.24 1.55
CA HIS A 173 15.60 7.22 2.57
C HIS A 173 14.08 7.27 2.81
N ARG A 174 13.34 6.29 2.28
CA ARG A 174 11.87 6.19 2.31
C ARG A 174 11.13 7.25 1.49
N GLU A 175 11.82 7.83 0.52
CA GLU A 175 11.25 8.68 -0.51
C GLU A 175 10.37 7.88 -1.47
N ALA A 176 9.29 8.51 -1.95
CA ALA A 176 8.40 7.91 -2.95
C ALA A 176 9.03 8.04 -4.34
N LEU A 177 9.29 6.89 -4.96
CA LEU A 177 9.80 6.79 -6.32
C LEU A 177 8.78 6.08 -7.20
N ARG A 178 8.95 6.19 -8.51
CA ARG A 178 8.18 5.49 -9.53
C ARG A 178 9.12 5.00 -10.62
N GLY A 179 8.91 3.77 -11.07
CA GLY A 179 9.69 3.18 -12.14
C GLY A 179 8.83 2.55 -13.24
N LEU A 180 9.40 2.48 -14.44
CA LEU A 180 8.90 1.65 -15.54
C LEU A 180 9.71 0.36 -15.63
N TYR A 181 9.06 -0.75 -16.00
CA TYR A 181 9.64 -2.08 -15.96
C TYR A 181 9.31 -2.85 -17.24
N THR A 182 10.18 -3.76 -17.66
CA THR A 182 10.09 -4.38 -18.99
C THR A 182 9.09 -5.53 -19.10
N THR A 183 8.72 -6.15 -17.98
CA THR A 183 7.85 -7.34 -17.99
C THR A 183 6.65 -7.17 -17.07
N LEU A 184 6.80 -6.48 -15.96
CA LEU A 184 5.76 -6.29 -14.94
C LEU A 184 4.54 -5.53 -15.49
N TYR A 185 4.73 -4.65 -16.48
CA TYR A 185 3.62 -3.94 -17.13
C TYR A 185 2.64 -4.85 -17.89
N LEU A 186 3.03 -6.11 -18.16
CA LEU A 186 2.18 -7.10 -18.81
C LEU A 186 1.21 -7.81 -17.82
N MET A 187 1.47 -7.73 -16.51
CA MET A 187 0.60 -8.38 -15.53
C MET A 187 -0.66 -7.54 -15.34
N ASN A 188 -1.82 -8.18 -15.51
CA ASN A 188 -3.10 -7.49 -15.40
C ASN A 188 -3.55 -7.29 -13.96
N HIS A 189 -4.53 -6.40 -13.82
CA HIS A 189 -5.18 -6.10 -12.56
C HIS A 189 -6.12 -7.21 -12.06
N SER A 190 -6.15 -7.42 -10.74
CA SER A 190 -7.30 -8.01 -10.04
C SER A 190 -7.45 -7.39 -8.65
N CYS A 191 -8.68 -7.11 -8.23
CA CYS A 191 -8.98 -6.69 -6.85
C CYS A 191 -8.90 -7.85 -5.84
N ARG A 192 -8.71 -9.09 -6.33
CA ARG A 192 -8.33 -10.28 -5.56
C ARG A 192 -7.06 -10.87 -6.19
N PRO A 193 -5.89 -10.25 -5.96
CA PRO A 193 -4.65 -10.61 -6.65
C PRO A 193 -4.10 -11.98 -6.20
N ASN A 194 -3.33 -12.63 -7.07
CA ASN A 194 -2.57 -13.85 -6.75
C ASN A 194 -1.05 -13.62 -6.70
N VAL A 195 -0.58 -12.42 -7.07
CA VAL A 195 0.81 -11.97 -6.99
C VAL A 195 0.92 -10.76 -6.07
N THR A 196 1.98 -10.73 -5.26
CA THR A 196 2.39 -9.54 -4.49
C THR A 196 3.70 -8.99 -5.06
N VAL A 197 3.80 -7.66 -5.15
CA VAL A 197 4.99 -6.96 -5.64
C VAL A 197 5.69 -6.25 -4.48
N ARG A 198 7.01 -6.35 -4.42
CA ARG A 198 7.89 -5.68 -3.44
C ARG A 198 9.05 -5.04 -4.19
N SER A 199 9.69 -4.04 -3.59
CA SER A 199 10.89 -3.41 -4.17
C SER A 199 12.02 -3.29 -3.15
N ASP A 200 13.25 -3.34 -3.63
CA ASP A 200 14.41 -2.85 -2.88
C ASP A 200 14.59 -1.33 -3.03
N ALA A 201 15.59 -0.79 -2.33
CA ALA A 201 15.89 0.65 -2.31
C ALA A 201 16.37 1.20 -3.67
N ASP A 202 16.86 0.34 -4.57
CA ASP A 202 17.26 0.73 -5.93
C ASP A 202 16.09 0.66 -6.92
N GLY A 203 14.89 0.30 -6.43
CA GLY A 203 13.68 0.17 -7.23
C GLY A 203 13.58 -1.13 -8.01
N THR A 204 14.46 -2.12 -7.80
CA THR A 204 14.27 -3.46 -8.39
C THR A 204 13.02 -4.08 -7.80
N VAL A 205 12.15 -4.60 -8.66
CA VAL A 205 10.89 -5.23 -8.25
C VAL A 205 11.04 -6.74 -8.15
N TYR A 206 10.37 -7.30 -7.15
CA TYR A 206 10.30 -8.72 -6.85
C TYR A 206 8.82 -9.08 -6.74
N ALA A 207 8.32 -9.79 -7.74
CA ALA A 207 6.97 -10.32 -7.76
C ALA A 207 6.98 -11.76 -7.23
N HIS A 208 6.17 -12.04 -6.22
CA HIS A 208 6.02 -13.36 -5.63
C HIS A 208 4.58 -13.84 -5.76
N ALA A 209 4.40 -15.14 -5.96
CA ALA A 209 3.08 -15.75 -5.80
C ALA A 209 2.62 -15.54 -4.34
N ALA A 210 1.47 -14.87 -4.17
CA ALA A 210 0.85 -14.70 -2.86
C ALA A 210 0.10 -15.97 -2.45
N VAL A 211 -0.52 -16.65 -3.42
CA VAL A 211 -1.23 -17.93 -3.27
C VAL A 211 -0.66 -18.96 -4.26
N PRO A 212 -0.93 -20.27 -4.11
CA PRO A 212 -0.58 -21.24 -5.14
C PRO A 212 -1.20 -20.88 -6.50
N ILE A 213 -0.39 -20.87 -7.56
CA ILE A 213 -0.81 -20.55 -8.94
C ILE A 213 -0.55 -21.77 -9.81
N LYS A 214 -1.57 -22.27 -10.51
CA LYS A 214 -1.42 -23.43 -11.40
C LYS A 214 -0.87 -23.02 -12.76
N LYS A 215 -0.21 -23.95 -13.44
CA LYS A 215 0.25 -23.75 -14.83
C LYS A 215 -0.95 -23.37 -15.71
N GLY A 216 -0.84 -22.24 -16.41
CA GLY A 216 -1.89 -21.72 -17.29
C GLY A 216 -2.81 -20.68 -16.63
N GLU A 217 -2.74 -20.49 -15.31
CA GLU A 217 -3.43 -19.38 -14.65
C GLU A 217 -2.68 -18.06 -14.89
N PRO A 218 -3.41 -16.94 -15.07
CA PRO A 218 -2.79 -15.63 -15.24
C PRO A 218 -2.15 -15.14 -13.94
N LEU A 219 -1.04 -14.41 -14.08
CA LEU A 219 -0.43 -13.66 -12.98
C LEU A 219 -1.14 -12.30 -12.85
N LEU A 220 -1.72 -12.03 -11.68
CA LEU A 220 -2.55 -10.86 -11.42
C LEU A 220 -2.10 -10.17 -10.13
N PHE A 221 -1.84 -8.87 -10.21
CA PHE A 221 -1.57 -8.04 -9.03
C PHE A 221 -2.59 -6.90 -8.92
N SER A 222 -2.67 -6.26 -7.75
CA SER A 222 -3.57 -5.12 -7.57
C SER A 222 -2.86 -3.82 -7.95
N TYR A 223 -3.53 -3.01 -8.76
CA TYR A 223 -3.06 -1.66 -9.15
C TYR A 223 -3.45 -0.63 -8.09
N LEU A 224 -4.37 -1.02 -7.20
CA LEU A 224 -5.02 -0.16 -6.21
C LEU A 224 -4.83 -0.74 -4.80
N PRO A 225 -4.97 0.08 -3.75
CA PRO A 225 -5.10 -0.41 -2.39
C PRO A 225 -6.27 -1.41 -2.24
N PRO A 226 -6.08 -2.58 -1.62
CA PRO A 226 -7.17 -3.55 -1.42
C PRO A 226 -8.22 -3.07 -0.40
N SER A 227 -7.90 -2.04 0.37
CA SER A 227 -8.78 -1.39 1.36
C SER A 227 -9.80 -0.43 0.74
N ASP A 228 -9.77 -0.23 -0.58
CA ASP A 228 -10.68 0.70 -1.25
C ASP A 228 -12.06 0.05 -1.49
N PRO A 229 -13.17 0.80 -1.27
CA PRO A 229 -14.51 0.34 -1.58
C PRO A 229 -14.74 0.23 -3.09
N LEU A 230 -15.81 -0.45 -3.48
CA LEU A 230 -16.13 -0.78 -4.88
C LEU A 230 -16.15 0.44 -5.80
N TRP A 231 -16.86 1.52 -5.42
CA TRP A 231 -16.99 2.73 -6.24
C TRP A 231 -15.62 3.38 -6.49
N ARG A 232 -14.78 3.51 -5.45
CA ARG A 232 -13.42 4.06 -5.57
C ARG A 232 -12.56 3.19 -6.48
N ARG A 233 -12.60 1.87 -6.31
CA ARG A 233 -11.86 0.92 -7.18
C ARG A 233 -12.27 1.06 -8.64
N GLN A 234 -13.56 1.09 -8.95
CA GLN A 234 -14.04 1.21 -10.33
C GLN A 234 -13.77 2.59 -10.92
N ARG A 235 -13.94 3.66 -10.15
CA ARG A 235 -13.62 5.04 -10.57
C ARG A 235 -12.14 5.20 -10.91
N ASP A 236 -11.24 4.73 -10.04
CA ASP A 236 -9.80 4.87 -10.26
C ASP A 236 -9.32 4.02 -11.44
N LEU A 237 -9.84 2.79 -11.60
CA LEU A 237 -9.52 1.96 -12.78
C LEU A 237 -10.06 2.55 -14.08
N SER A 238 -11.27 3.10 -14.05
CA SER A 238 -11.88 3.72 -15.24
C SER A 238 -11.18 5.01 -15.63
N SER A 239 -10.78 5.85 -14.68
CA SER A 239 -10.17 7.16 -14.94
C SER A 239 -8.68 7.08 -15.27
N LEU A 240 -7.93 6.19 -14.60
CA LEU A 240 -6.48 6.11 -14.78
C LEU A 240 -6.06 5.08 -15.84
N TYR A 241 -6.79 3.96 -15.92
CA TYR A 241 -6.45 2.82 -16.76
C TYR A 241 -7.51 2.51 -17.83
N TYR A 242 -8.58 3.32 -17.91
CA TYR A 242 -9.59 3.25 -18.97
C TYR A 242 -10.30 1.90 -19.12
N PHE A 243 -10.43 1.13 -18.03
CA PHE A 243 -11.18 -0.13 -18.02
C PHE A 243 -12.06 -0.29 -16.77
N ARG A 244 -13.11 -1.10 -16.90
CA ARG A 244 -13.96 -1.54 -15.78
C ARG A 244 -13.49 -2.91 -15.31
N CYS A 245 -13.24 -3.06 -14.01
CA CYS A 245 -12.77 -4.34 -13.48
C CYS A 245 -13.92 -5.33 -13.34
N ILE A 246 -13.72 -6.53 -13.88
CA ILE A 246 -14.66 -7.66 -13.85
C ILE A 246 -14.08 -8.88 -13.11
N CYS A 247 -13.14 -8.66 -12.20
CA CYS A 247 -12.63 -9.74 -11.35
C CYS A 247 -13.73 -10.26 -10.39
N GLU A 248 -13.53 -11.45 -9.84
CA GLU A 248 -14.47 -12.11 -8.91
C GLU A 248 -15.00 -11.18 -7.80
N ARG A 249 -14.12 -10.37 -7.18
CA ARG A 249 -14.52 -9.41 -6.14
C ARG A 249 -15.41 -8.28 -6.67
N CYS A 250 -15.23 -7.86 -7.92
CA CYS A 250 -16.02 -6.77 -8.52
C CYS A 250 -17.35 -7.25 -9.09
N THR A 251 -17.45 -8.51 -9.49
CA THR A 251 -18.68 -9.10 -10.04
C THR A 251 -19.56 -9.72 -8.96
N ASP A 252 -19.00 -10.08 -7.81
CA ASP A 252 -19.75 -10.51 -6.64
C ASP A 252 -20.30 -9.30 -5.87
N HIS A 253 -21.63 -9.16 -5.82
CA HIS A 253 -22.31 -8.08 -5.09
C HIS A 253 -21.99 -8.06 -3.60
N THR A 254 -21.59 -9.21 -3.03
CA THR A 254 -21.19 -9.35 -1.64
C THR A 254 -19.69 -9.15 -1.42
N GLU A 255 -18.92 -8.81 -2.46
CA GLU A 255 -17.46 -8.66 -2.42
C GLU A 255 -16.75 -9.82 -1.69
N LEU A 256 -16.95 -11.06 -2.13
CA LEU A 256 -16.41 -12.29 -1.51
C LEU A 256 -17.04 -12.58 -0.14
N GLY A 257 -18.34 -12.31 0.01
CA GLY A 257 -19.09 -12.45 1.27
C GLY A 257 -18.60 -11.50 2.38
N SER A 258 -17.90 -10.43 2.02
CA SER A 258 -17.42 -9.42 2.96
C SER A 258 -18.38 -8.24 3.09
N TYR A 259 -19.20 -7.94 2.07
CA TYR A 259 -20.04 -6.75 2.03
C TYR A 259 -19.22 -5.48 2.33
N PHE A 260 -17.99 -5.43 1.80
CA PHE A 260 -16.97 -4.45 2.18
C PHE A 260 -17.37 -2.99 1.88
N SER A 261 -18.29 -2.81 0.94
CA SER A 261 -18.83 -1.51 0.52
C SER A 261 -20.33 -1.36 0.81
N SER A 262 -20.97 -2.33 1.47
CA SER A 262 -22.41 -2.33 1.72
C SER A 262 -22.81 -1.67 3.06
N PRO A 263 -23.58 -0.58 3.04
CA PRO A 263 -24.26 -0.07 4.23
C PRO A 263 -25.44 -0.96 4.62
N ARG A 264 -25.92 -0.83 5.87
CA ARG A 264 -27.18 -1.45 6.28
C ARG A 264 -28.35 -0.74 5.62
N CYS A 265 -29.39 -1.49 5.29
CA CYS A 265 -30.59 -0.91 4.74
C CYS A 265 -31.29 -0.03 5.80
N PRO A 266 -31.65 1.22 5.49
CA PRO A 266 -32.39 2.09 6.42
C PRO A 266 -33.85 1.65 6.61
N ASN A 267 -34.39 0.85 5.68
CA ASN A 267 -35.81 0.48 5.66
C ASN A 267 -36.12 -0.88 6.30
N CYS A 268 -35.14 -1.73 6.56
CA CYS A 268 -35.37 -3.04 7.18
C CYS A 268 -34.21 -3.44 8.10
N SER A 269 -34.51 -4.25 9.13
CA SER A 269 -33.57 -4.55 10.20
C SER A 269 -32.45 -5.55 9.84
N GLY A 270 -32.59 -6.28 8.73
CA GLY A 270 -31.70 -7.39 8.37
C GLY A 270 -30.95 -7.25 7.05
N GLY A 271 -31.38 -6.34 6.17
CA GLY A 271 -30.82 -6.19 4.83
C GLY A 271 -29.60 -5.28 4.76
N PHE A 272 -28.79 -5.50 3.74
CA PHE A 272 -27.72 -4.59 3.32
C PHE A 272 -28.02 -4.07 1.93
N LEU A 273 -27.50 -2.89 1.61
CA LEU A 273 -27.54 -2.40 0.24
C LEU A 273 -26.43 -3.05 -0.56
N GLU A 274 -26.81 -3.66 -1.67
CA GLU A 274 -25.91 -4.32 -2.58
C GLU A 274 -25.81 -3.52 -3.89
N PRO A 275 -24.60 -3.43 -4.48
CA PRO A 275 -24.43 -2.81 -5.78
C PRO A 275 -25.14 -3.65 -6.85
N TYR A 276 -25.88 -3.01 -7.75
CA TYR A 276 -26.51 -3.72 -8.87
C TYR A 276 -25.53 -3.95 -10.04
N GLU A 277 -25.75 -4.99 -10.85
CA GLU A 277 -25.06 -5.18 -12.14
C GLU A 277 -25.26 -3.99 -13.11
N GLY A 278 -24.24 -3.14 -13.23
CA GLY A 278 -24.18 -2.09 -14.25
C GLY A 278 -23.78 -0.73 -13.68
N ALA A 279 -23.05 0.06 -14.46
CA ALA A 279 -22.63 1.40 -14.03
C ALA A 279 -23.83 2.34 -13.85
N GLY A 280 -23.82 3.15 -12.79
CA GLY A 280 -24.84 4.17 -12.54
C GLY A 280 -26.21 3.63 -12.09
N ARG A 281 -26.29 2.34 -11.74
CA ARG A 281 -27.51 1.77 -11.16
C ARG A 281 -27.55 2.01 -9.64
N PRO A 282 -28.75 2.22 -9.06
CA PRO A 282 -28.86 2.37 -7.63
C PRO A 282 -28.47 1.07 -6.91
N TRP A 283 -27.93 1.25 -5.72
CA TRP A 283 -27.73 0.18 -4.75
C TRP A 283 -29.09 -0.22 -4.20
N SER A 284 -29.33 -1.52 -4.08
CA SER A 284 -30.66 -2.05 -3.73
C SER A 284 -30.59 -3.03 -2.58
N CYS A 285 -31.57 -2.98 -1.69
CA CYS A 285 -31.75 -3.97 -0.62
C CYS A 285 -32.53 -5.18 -1.16
N PRO A 286 -31.95 -6.39 -1.18
CA PRO A 286 -32.66 -7.58 -1.65
C PRO A 286 -33.90 -7.95 -0.81
N GLU A 287 -33.92 -7.56 0.46
CA GLU A 287 -34.97 -7.94 1.42
C GLU A 287 -36.26 -7.10 1.29
N CYS A 288 -36.14 -5.81 0.98
CA CYS A 288 -37.28 -4.89 0.96
C CYS A 288 -37.39 -4.02 -0.30
N GLY A 289 -36.43 -4.11 -1.22
CA GLY A 289 -36.41 -3.35 -2.47
C GLY A 289 -36.09 -1.87 -2.30
N HIS A 290 -35.62 -1.41 -1.13
CA HIS A 290 -35.16 -0.04 -0.96
C HIS A 290 -33.94 0.24 -1.84
N GLU A 291 -33.93 1.39 -2.50
CA GLU A 291 -32.86 1.82 -3.41
C GLU A 291 -32.23 3.13 -2.90
N GLN A 292 -30.90 3.23 -3.04
CA GLN A 292 -30.12 4.46 -2.84
C GLN A 292 -29.12 4.62 -4.00
N SER A 293 -28.81 5.86 -4.38
CA SER A 293 -27.78 6.11 -5.41
C SER A 293 -26.36 5.82 -4.90
N GLU A 294 -25.42 5.56 -5.81
CA GLU A 294 -24.01 5.35 -5.44
C GLU A 294 -23.42 6.60 -4.76
N GLU A 295 -23.79 7.80 -5.23
CA GLU A 295 -23.34 9.06 -4.66
C GLU A 295 -23.82 9.28 -3.22
N GLU A 296 -25.05 8.84 -2.90
CA GLU A 296 -25.57 8.89 -1.53
C GLU A 296 -24.82 7.91 -0.62
N VAL A 297 -24.61 6.67 -1.08
CA VAL A 297 -23.87 5.65 -0.33
C VAL A 297 -22.43 6.10 -0.07
N GLU A 298 -21.73 6.62 -1.09
CA GLU A 298 -20.37 7.14 -0.95
C GLU A 298 -20.33 8.30 0.05
N ARG A 299 -21.25 9.27 -0.08
CA ARG A 299 -21.29 10.45 0.80
C ARG A 299 -21.48 10.06 2.26
N GLU A 300 -22.48 9.23 2.56
CA GLU A 300 -22.75 8.78 3.93
C GLU A 300 -21.55 8.05 4.53
N ALA A 301 -20.89 7.18 3.77
CA ALA A 301 -19.74 6.42 4.25
C ALA A 301 -18.51 7.31 4.48
N GLU A 302 -18.24 8.28 3.60
CA GLU A 302 -17.13 9.23 3.76
C GLU A 302 -17.35 10.19 4.95
N GLU A 303 -18.59 10.66 5.17
CA GLU A 303 -18.93 11.46 6.36
C GLU A 303 -18.63 10.70 7.66
N TYR A 304 -18.91 9.40 7.72
CA TYR A 304 -18.55 8.58 8.87
C TYR A 304 -17.04 8.45 9.07
N VAL A 305 -16.27 8.23 8.00
CA VAL A 305 -14.80 8.13 8.09
C VAL A 305 -14.16 9.42 8.61
N GLN A 306 -14.70 10.57 8.19
CA GLN A 306 -14.24 11.90 8.62
C GLN A 306 -14.53 12.16 10.11
N ARG A 307 -15.61 11.59 10.65
CA ARG A 307 -15.97 11.73 12.07
C ARG A 307 -15.14 10.88 13.02
N VAL A 308 -14.37 9.91 12.52
CA VAL A 308 -13.52 9.09 13.38
C VAL A 308 -12.36 9.96 13.90
N PRO A 309 -12.23 10.15 15.23
CA PRO A 309 -11.22 10.99 15.87
C PRO A 309 -9.80 10.67 15.40
N SER A 310 -8.98 11.72 15.39
CA SER A 310 -7.55 11.68 15.06
C SER A 310 -6.66 11.89 16.28
N GLU A 311 -7.22 11.70 17.48
CA GLU A 311 -6.56 11.93 18.77
C GLU A 311 -6.75 10.72 19.68
N ASP A 312 -5.93 10.65 20.74
CA ASP A 312 -5.98 9.59 21.74
C ASP A 312 -7.40 9.42 22.30
N THR A 313 -7.80 8.17 22.53
CA THR A 313 -9.18 7.82 22.88
C THR A 313 -9.23 6.81 24.02
N SER A 314 -10.34 6.79 24.77
CA SER A 314 -10.57 5.76 25.78
C SER A 314 -11.10 4.47 25.15
N VAL A 315 -10.99 3.35 25.88
CA VAL A 315 -11.52 2.07 25.41
C VAL A 315 -13.04 2.11 25.24
N GLU A 316 -13.78 2.83 26.10
CA GLU A 316 -15.23 3.01 25.98
C GLU A 316 -15.59 3.76 24.69
N ALA A 317 -14.94 4.90 24.44
CA ALA A 317 -15.17 5.68 23.23
C ALA A 317 -14.81 4.87 21.97
N ALA A 318 -13.70 4.12 22.01
CA ALA A 318 -13.30 3.22 20.94
C ALA A 318 -14.37 2.15 20.62
N MET A 319 -14.90 1.49 21.65
CA MET A 319 -15.97 0.49 21.51
C MET A 319 -17.23 1.12 20.92
N ASP A 320 -17.64 2.29 21.40
CA ASP A 320 -18.83 2.99 20.91
C ASP A 320 -18.70 3.37 19.43
N MET A 321 -17.53 3.84 19.00
CA MET A 321 -17.27 4.15 17.59
C MET A 321 -17.35 2.91 16.69
N LEU A 322 -16.74 1.80 17.12
CA LEU A 322 -16.78 0.53 16.38
C LEU A 322 -18.20 -0.03 16.29
N ASN A 323 -18.97 0.11 17.37
CA ASN A 323 -20.37 -0.30 17.42
C ASN A 323 -21.24 0.58 16.51
N CYS A 324 -21.07 1.90 16.56
CA CYS A 324 -21.72 2.82 15.64
C CYS A 324 -21.45 2.45 14.18
N ALA A 325 -20.18 2.21 13.82
CA ALA A 325 -19.83 1.78 12.46
C ALA A 325 -20.50 0.45 12.08
N ALA A 326 -20.53 -0.54 12.98
CA ALA A 326 -21.15 -1.85 12.71
C ALA A 326 -22.69 -1.84 12.75
N ASN A 327 -23.30 -0.79 13.32
CA ASN A 327 -24.74 -0.57 13.36
C ASN A 327 -25.25 0.24 12.16
N THR A 328 -24.37 0.97 11.47
CA THR A 328 -24.71 1.69 10.23
C THR A 328 -24.27 0.92 8.99
N PHE A 329 -23.15 0.20 9.05
CA PHE A 329 -22.59 -0.54 7.93
C PHE A 329 -22.46 -2.03 8.25
N HIS A 330 -22.16 -2.84 7.23
CA HIS A 330 -21.78 -4.23 7.47
C HIS A 330 -20.56 -4.31 8.42
N PRO A 331 -20.48 -5.31 9.33
CA PRO A 331 -19.33 -5.46 10.23
C PRO A 331 -17.95 -5.55 9.51
N HIS A 332 -17.90 -5.99 8.26
CA HIS A 332 -16.65 -6.01 7.50
C HIS A 332 -16.50 -4.82 6.53
N HIS A 333 -17.35 -3.80 6.64
CA HIS A 333 -17.32 -2.62 5.79
C HIS A 333 -16.02 -1.83 5.94
N TYR A 334 -15.60 -1.14 4.88
CA TYR A 334 -14.38 -0.34 4.89
C TYR A 334 -14.39 0.76 5.96
N VAL A 335 -15.55 1.37 6.25
CA VAL A 335 -15.72 2.33 7.37
C VAL A 335 -15.35 1.68 8.72
N TRP A 336 -15.75 0.42 8.94
CA TRP A 336 -15.37 -0.29 10.17
C TRP A 336 -13.87 -0.57 10.18
N LEU A 337 -13.29 -1.00 9.05
CA LEU A 337 -11.85 -1.23 8.93
C LEU A 337 -11.05 0.05 9.22
N THR A 338 -11.43 1.17 8.63
CA THR A 338 -10.80 2.48 8.85
C THR A 338 -10.95 2.94 10.30
N THR A 339 -12.14 2.76 10.89
CA THR A 339 -12.37 3.04 12.32
C THR A 339 -11.46 2.19 13.20
N ALA A 340 -11.38 0.88 12.94
CA ALA A 340 -10.54 -0.05 13.69
C ALA A 340 -9.05 0.30 13.60
N GLN A 341 -8.57 0.70 12.41
CA GLN A 341 -7.18 1.12 12.22
C GLN A 341 -6.86 2.41 13.00
N LYS A 342 -7.76 3.40 12.98
CA LYS A 342 -7.61 4.63 13.78
C LYS A 342 -7.65 4.34 15.28
N VAL A 343 -8.58 3.49 15.74
CA VAL A 343 -8.63 3.03 17.14
C VAL A 343 -7.32 2.36 17.55
N LEU A 344 -6.80 1.43 16.74
CA LEU A 344 -5.52 0.77 17.01
C LEU A 344 -4.33 1.74 17.06
N HIS A 345 -4.44 2.89 16.40
CA HIS A 345 -3.42 3.93 16.39
C HIS A 345 -3.53 4.89 17.59
N HIS A 346 -4.73 5.12 18.13
CA HIS A 346 -4.97 6.12 19.18
C HIS A 346 -5.27 5.53 20.56
N LEU A 347 -5.54 4.23 20.65
CA LEU A 347 -5.75 3.53 21.91
C LEU A 347 -4.41 2.98 22.43
N GLN A 348 -3.71 3.80 23.23
CA GLN A 348 -2.32 3.60 23.62
C GLN A 348 -2.11 2.98 25.02
N ASP A 349 -3.15 2.92 25.86
CA ASP A 349 -3.02 2.37 27.21
C ASP A 349 -2.89 0.84 27.20
N ALA A 350 -2.29 0.28 28.26
CA ALA A 350 -2.01 -1.16 28.38
C ALA A 350 -2.93 -1.84 29.41
N THR A 351 -4.20 -1.44 29.51
CA THR A 351 -5.15 -2.09 30.42
C THR A 351 -5.62 -3.44 29.87
N PRO A 352 -6.08 -4.38 30.73
CA PRO A 352 -6.59 -5.68 30.26
C PRO A 352 -7.73 -5.54 29.24
N ARG A 353 -8.61 -4.55 29.43
CA ARG A 353 -9.75 -4.29 28.53
C ARG A 353 -9.29 -3.74 27.19
N THR A 354 -8.34 -2.81 27.19
CA THR A 354 -7.73 -2.27 25.95
C THR A 354 -7.02 -3.36 25.17
N LEU A 355 -6.21 -4.19 25.83
CA LEU A 355 -5.50 -5.29 25.16
C LEU A 355 -6.46 -6.34 24.59
N SER A 356 -7.56 -6.63 25.28
CA SER A 356 -8.63 -7.50 24.75
C SER A 356 -9.23 -6.91 23.47
N LEU A 357 -9.59 -5.61 23.48
CA LEU A 357 -10.14 -4.96 22.28
C LEU A 357 -9.12 -4.96 21.13
N ARG A 358 -7.86 -4.57 21.38
CA ARG A 358 -6.80 -4.55 20.37
C ARG A 358 -6.58 -5.94 19.76
N ARG A 359 -6.65 -7.00 20.57
CA ARG A 359 -6.59 -8.41 20.12
C ARG A 359 -7.73 -8.72 19.15
N ASP A 360 -8.97 -8.45 19.54
CA ASP A 360 -10.15 -8.74 18.74
C ASP A 360 -10.13 -7.98 17.40
N LEU A 361 -9.69 -6.71 17.43
CA LEU A 361 -9.52 -5.90 16.24
C LEU A 361 -8.51 -6.50 15.27
N TRP A 362 -7.31 -6.86 15.73
CA TRP A 362 -6.31 -7.46 14.85
C TRP A 362 -6.77 -8.80 14.27
N GLN A 363 -7.41 -9.65 15.08
CA GLN A 363 -7.96 -10.93 14.59
C GLN A 363 -8.97 -10.71 13.45
N ARG A 364 -9.89 -9.76 13.63
CA ARG A 364 -10.90 -9.42 12.60
C ARG A 364 -10.29 -8.78 11.36
N ILE A 365 -9.33 -7.87 11.53
CA ILE A 365 -8.61 -7.23 10.41
C ILE A 365 -7.83 -8.28 9.58
N ILE A 366 -7.11 -9.19 10.24
CA ILE A 366 -6.39 -10.27 9.56
C ILE A 366 -7.37 -11.17 8.80
N GLY A 367 -8.50 -11.53 9.42
CA GLY A 367 -9.56 -12.30 8.77
C GLY A 367 -10.15 -11.62 7.54
N LEU A 368 -10.31 -10.28 7.58
CA LEU A 368 -10.79 -9.50 6.45
C LEU A 368 -9.76 -9.45 5.32
N TYR A 369 -8.49 -9.15 5.62
CA TYR A 369 -7.43 -9.15 4.60
C TYR A 369 -7.24 -10.52 3.96
N GLN A 370 -7.37 -11.61 4.71
CA GLN A 370 -7.29 -12.95 4.15
C GLN A 370 -8.38 -13.23 3.08
N ARG A 371 -9.54 -12.55 3.16
CA ARG A 371 -10.58 -12.62 2.12
C ARG A 371 -10.26 -11.74 0.91
N LEU A 372 -9.90 -10.47 1.16
CA LEU A 372 -9.74 -9.45 0.12
C LEU A 372 -8.43 -9.59 -0.66
N GLU A 373 -7.33 -9.90 0.03
CA GLU A 373 -5.97 -9.98 -0.51
C GLU A 373 -5.29 -11.25 0.06
N PRO A 374 -5.68 -12.44 -0.41
CA PRO A 374 -5.27 -13.70 0.19
C PRO A 374 -3.77 -13.96 0.03
N GLY A 375 -3.21 -14.75 0.95
CA GLY A 375 -1.87 -15.32 0.80
C GLY A 375 -0.75 -14.55 1.50
N ALA A 376 0.46 -14.62 0.96
CA ALA A 376 1.71 -14.13 1.58
C ALA A 376 2.00 -12.64 1.32
N THR A 377 1.09 -11.75 1.72
CA THR A 377 1.21 -10.31 1.46
C THR A 377 1.95 -9.60 2.58
N ARG A 378 2.71 -8.52 2.26
CA ARG A 378 3.39 -7.70 3.28
C ARG A 378 2.42 -7.22 4.35
N ARG A 379 1.22 -6.79 3.94
CA ARG A 379 0.14 -6.33 4.82
C ARG A 379 -0.27 -7.40 5.84
N LYS A 380 -0.42 -8.66 5.42
CA LYS A 380 -0.68 -9.77 6.33
C LYS A 380 0.48 -10.01 7.30
N GLY A 381 1.71 -10.03 6.80
CA GLY A 381 2.91 -10.21 7.63
C GLY A 381 3.03 -9.14 8.73
N VAL A 382 2.83 -7.86 8.37
CA VAL A 382 2.83 -6.75 9.33
C VAL A 382 1.65 -6.86 10.31
N SER A 383 0.46 -7.25 9.85
CA SER A 383 -0.71 -7.42 10.74
C SER A 383 -0.49 -8.53 11.77
N LEU A 384 0.13 -9.64 11.38
CA LEU A 384 0.51 -10.73 12.29
C LEU A 384 1.53 -10.27 13.33
N LEU A 385 2.55 -9.51 12.92
CA LEU A 385 3.51 -8.91 13.86
C LEU A 385 2.80 -7.98 14.86
N LYS A 386 1.90 -7.12 14.38
CA LYS A 386 1.16 -6.20 15.26
C LYS A 386 0.24 -6.94 16.23
N ALA A 387 -0.42 -8.01 15.79
CA ALA A 387 -1.20 -8.90 16.67
C ALA A 387 -0.31 -9.58 17.72
N ALA A 388 0.87 -10.06 17.33
CA ALA A 388 1.81 -10.69 18.25
C ALA A 388 2.30 -9.73 19.35
N LEU A 389 2.54 -8.46 19.01
CA LEU A 389 2.91 -7.45 20.00
C LEU A 389 1.82 -7.28 21.08
N VAL A 390 0.54 -7.33 20.69
CA VAL A 390 -0.59 -7.25 21.63
C VAL A 390 -0.66 -8.50 22.51
N GLU A 391 -0.49 -9.69 21.94
CA GLU A 391 -0.47 -10.95 22.73
C GLU A 391 0.69 -10.97 23.73
N LYS A 392 1.88 -10.51 23.32
CA LYS A 392 3.05 -10.38 24.19
C LYS A 392 2.76 -9.44 25.36
N GLU A 393 2.22 -8.25 25.07
CA GLU A 393 1.89 -7.24 26.09
C GLU A 393 0.85 -7.77 27.09
N ALA A 394 -0.17 -8.47 26.59
CA ALA A 394 -1.18 -9.12 27.43
C ALA A 394 -0.59 -10.22 28.32
N ALA A 395 0.31 -11.05 27.80
CA ALA A 395 1.01 -12.07 28.59
C ALA A 395 1.88 -11.43 29.69
N GLN A 396 2.63 -10.37 29.36
CA GLN A 396 3.46 -9.65 30.34
C GLN A 396 2.61 -9.03 31.47
N LEU A 397 1.44 -8.48 31.15
CA LEU A 397 0.51 -7.95 32.14
C LEU A 397 -0.02 -9.03 33.08
N GLN A 398 -0.36 -10.22 32.55
CA GLN A 398 -0.77 -11.37 33.37
C GLN A 398 0.35 -11.85 34.29
N MET A 399 1.59 -11.88 33.80
CA MET A 399 2.75 -12.26 34.60
C MET A 399 2.99 -11.26 35.73
N ALA A 400 2.88 -9.95 35.46
CA ALA A 400 3.04 -8.91 36.46
C ALA A 400 1.96 -9.02 37.56
N ALA A 401 0.71 -9.30 37.20
CA ALA A 401 -0.37 -9.54 38.15
C ALA A 401 -0.10 -10.79 39.01
N ALA A 402 0.30 -11.91 38.40
CA ALA A 402 0.63 -13.13 39.14
C ALA A 402 1.78 -12.93 40.13
N ALA A 403 2.82 -12.18 39.73
CA ALA A 403 3.93 -11.82 40.60
C ALA A 403 3.52 -10.93 41.78
N ALA A 404 2.60 -9.99 41.57
CA ALA A 404 2.06 -9.15 42.63
C ALA A 404 1.25 -9.97 43.66
N ASP A 405 0.55 -11.00 43.19
CA ASP A 405 -0.21 -11.93 44.03
C ASP A 405 0.63 -13.08 44.61
N ILE A 406 1.96 -13.10 44.37
CA ILE A 406 2.89 -14.17 44.77
C ILE A 406 2.40 -15.57 44.30
N THR A 407 1.87 -15.62 43.08
CA THR A 407 1.39 -16.85 42.44
C THR A 407 2.32 -17.25 41.28
N ALA A 408 2.38 -18.55 41.00
CA ALA A 408 3.14 -19.06 39.85
C ALA A 408 2.57 -18.50 38.54
N PRO A 409 3.40 -18.38 37.47
CA PRO A 409 2.92 -18.02 36.15
C PRO A 409 1.71 -18.88 35.76
N THR A 410 0.63 -18.22 35.36
CA THR A 410 -0.63 -18.90 35.08
C THR A 410 -0.54 -19.66 33.74
N GLN A 411 -1.32 -20.72 33.59
CA GLN A 411 -1.53 -21.38 32.29
C GLN A 411 -1.87 -20.36 31.17
N ALA A 412 -2.61 -19.30 31.51
CA ALA A 412 -2.96 -18.23 30.59
C ALA A 412 -1.74 -17.46 30.06
N PHE A 413 -0.69 -17.28 30.87
CA PHE A 413 0.57 -16.68 30.45
C PHE A 413 1.29 -17.53 29.41
N GLU A 414 1.46 -18.83 29.67
CA GLU A 414 2.10 -19.77 28.74
C GLU A 414 1.34 -19.85 27.41
N GLU A 415 0.01 -19.93 27.48
CA GLU A 415 -0.84 -19.88 26.29
C GLU A 415 -0.69 -18.55 25.52
N GLY A 416 -0.54 -17.43 26.22
CA GLY A 416 -0.27 -16.12 25.63
C GLY A 416 1.06 -16.07 24.88
N LEU A 417 2.12 -16.64 25.46
CA LEU A 417 3.42 -16.75 24.79
C LEU A 417 3.34 -17.66 23.57
N ASN A 418 2.67 -18.81 23.66
CA ASN A 418 2.49 -19.72 22.53
C ASN A 418 1.71 -19.08 21.37
N ARG A 419 0.65 -18.33 21.67
CA ARG A 419 -0.07 -17.50 20.66
C ARG A 419 0.86 -16.48 20.02
N THR A 420 1.67 -15.79 20.83
CA THR A 420 2.64 -14.81 20.36
C THR A 420 3.65 -15.43 19.38
N VAL A 421 4.26 -16.56 19.74
CA VAL A 421 5.21 -17.28 18.89
C VAL A 421 4.57 -17.70 17.58
N THR A 422 3.36 -18.27 17.62
CA THR A 422 2.63 -18.70 16.41
C THR A 422 2.41 -17.55 15.43
N LEU A 423 1.99 -16.38 15.94
CA LEU A 423 1.80 -15.18 15.12
C LEU A 423 3.12 -14.67 14.54
N LEU A 424 4.22 -14.69 15.32
CA LEU A 424 5.54 -14.25 14.87
C LEU A 424 6.14 -15.18 13.81
N ASP A 425 5.99 -16.50 13.96
CA ASP A 425 6.45 -17.46 12.96
C ASP A 425 5.73 -17.25 11.62
N GLY A 426 4.41 -17.01 11.66
CA GLY A 426 3.63 -16.64 10.48
C GLY A 426 4.08 -15.30 9.87
N ALA A 427 4.34 -14.29 10.71
CA ALA A 427 4.83 -12.98 10.26
C ALA A 427 6.21 -13.10 9.58
N ILE A 428 7.15 -13.80 10.22
CA ILE A 428 8.52 -13.99 9.73
C ILE A 428 8.49 -14.72 8.38
N LYS A 429 7.75 -15.83 8.27
CA LYS A 429 7.63 -16.59 7.01
C LYS A 429 7.19 -15.73 5.83
N ILE A 430 6.31 -14.75 6.06
CA ILE A 430 5.81 -13.83 5.02
C ILE A 430 6.79 -12.67 4.77
N LEU A 431 7.40 -12.12 5.82
CA LEU A 431 8.29 -10.97 5.75
C LEU A 431 9.71 -11.35 5.27
N GLU A 432 10.06 -12.64 5.25
CA GLU A 432 11.28 -13.14 4.60
C GLU A 432 11.29 -12.95 3.08
N LEU A 433 10.11 -12.71 2.48
CA LEU A 433 10.00 -12.32 1.07
C LEU A 433 10.39 -10.85 0.82
N GLU A 434 10.71 -10.06 1.85
CA GLU A 434 11.20 -8.70 1.64
C GLU A 434 12.54 -8.70 0.90
N PRO A 435 12.70 -7.88 -0.16
CA PRO A 435 13.94 -7.81 -0.92
C PRO A 435 15.15 -7.40 -0.06
N PRO A 436 16.37 -7.82 -0.42
CA PRO A 436 17.59 -7.30 0.16
C PRO A 436 17.63 -5.77 0.07
N ALA A 437 18.17 -5.10 1.09
CA ALA A 437 18.26 -3.63 1.16
C ALA A 437 16.93 -2.86 1.04
N SER A 438 15.76 -3.53 1.08
CA SER A 438 14.48 -2.84 1.19
C SER A 438 14.34 -2.16 2.56
N THR A 439 13.80 -0.94 2.59
CA THR A 439 13.47 -0.23 3.85
C THR A 439 12.40 -0.96 4.66
N GLU A 440 11.65 -1.86 4.02
CA GLU A 440 10.61 -2.66 4.65
C GLU A 440 11.16 -3.91 5.37
N LEU A 441 12.46 -4.24 5.22
CA LEU A 441 13.14 -5.28 6.03
C LEU A 441 13.08 -4.97 7.53
N ARG A 442 12.86 -3.71 7.92
CA ARG A 442 12.62 -3.31 9.30
C ARG A 442 11.52 -4.14 9.98
N TRP A 443 10.50 -4.58 9.23
CA TRP A 443 9.41 -5.38 9.78
C TRP A 443 9.87 -6.80 10.10
N LEU A 444 10.67 -7.42 9.23
CA LEU A 444 11.26 -8.73 9.48
C LEU A 444 12.22 -8.68 10.68
N GLN A 445 13.05 -7.64 10.75
CA GLN A 445 13.97 -7.41 11.87
C GLN A 445 13.20 -7.26 13.18
N ALA A 446 12.14 -6.44 13.20
CA ALA A 446 11.28 -6.28 14.37
C ALA A 446 10.62 -7.60 14.78
N ALA A 447 10.10 -8.39 13.83
CA ALA A 447 9.48 -9.68 14.14
C ALA A 447 10.47 -10.68 14.74
N ARG A 448 11.68 -10.79 14.18
CA ARG A 448 12.75 -11.66 14.71
C ARG A 448 13.21 -11.22 16.10
N GLU A 449 13.31 -9.91 16.33
CA GLU A 449 13.69 -9.37 17.63
C GLU A 449 12.64 -9.67 18.70
N VAL A 450 11.36 -9.41 18.41
CA VAL A 450 10.26 -9.72 19.34
C VAL A 450 10.21 -11.23 19.62
N ARG A 451 10.46 -12.07 18.61
CA ARG A 451 10.49 -13.52 18.78
C ARG A 451 11.60 -13.96 19.74
N ARG A 452 12.80 -13.39 19.61
CA ARG A 452 13.91 -13.65 20.54
C ARG A 452 13.53 -13.30 21.97
N GLN A 453 12.96 -12.10 22.18
CA GLN A 453 12.50 -11.65 23.50
C GLN A 453 11.45 -12.57 24.13
N VAL A 454 10.54 -13.13 23.32
CA VAL A 454 9.51 -14.06 23.80
C VAL A 454 10.11 -15.41 24.21
N VAL A 455 11.09 -15.92 23.46
CA VAL A 455 11.83 -17.15 23.81
C VAL A 455 12.62 -16.96 25.11
N ASP A 456 13.31 -15.82 25.27
CA ASP A 456 14.05 -15.51 26.49
C ASP A 456 13.11 -15.40 27.70
N LEU A 457 11.93 -14.80 27.52
CA LEU A 457 10.90 -14.69 28.55
C LEU A 457 10.33 -16.06 28.98
N ALA A 458 10.12 -16.97 28.02
CA ALA A 458 9.67 -18.33 28.29
C ALA A 458 10.76 -19.14 29.05
N ALA A 459 12.03 -18.99 28.68
CA ALA A 459 13.13 -19.68 29.36
C ALA A 459 13.32 -19.21 30.80
N ALA A 460 13.21 -17.90 31.06
CA ALA A 460 13.34 -17.33 32.39
C ALA A 460 12.24 -17.82 33.36
N THR A 461 11.03 -18.10 32.84
CA THR A 461 9.89 -18.55 33.63
C THR A 461 9.87 -20.07 33.82
N GLY A 462 10.31 -20.86 32.83
CA GLY A 462 10.46 -22.31 32.96
C GLY A 462 11.60 -22.77 33.89
N GLY A 463 12.62 -21.93 34.10
CA GLY A 463 13.74 -22.23 35.02
C GLY A 463 13.41 -22.05 36.52
N ALA A 464 12.34 -21.35 36.86
CA ALA A 464 11.98 -21.04 38.25
C ALA A 464 11.26 -22.19 38.98
N GLY A 465 10.87 -23.27 38.28
CA GLY A 465 10.13 -24.41 38.86
C GLY A 465 10.97 -25.66 39.15
N ALA A 466 12.26 -25.68 38.83
CA ALA A 466 13.12 -26.88 38.99
C ALA A 466 13.96 -26.88 40.28
N GLY A 467 13.70 -25.96 41.20
CA GLY A 467 14.45 -25.82 42.45
C GLY A 467 13.55 -25.46 43.63
N GLN A 468 12.60 -26.33 43.97
CA GLN A 468 11.99 -26.42 45.30
C GLN A 468 11.84 -27.88 45.71
#